data_AF-A0A7W8EJ84-F1
#
_entry.id   AF-A0A7W8EJ84-F1
#
_cell.length_a   1.000
_cell.length_b   1.000
_cell.length_c   1.000
_cell.angle_alpha   90.00
_cell.angle_beta   90.00
_cell.angle_gamma   90.00
#
_symmetry.space_group_name_H-M   'P 1'
#
loop_
_entity.id
_entity.type
_entity.pdbx_description
1 polymer ?
#
loop_
_entity_poly.entity_id
_entity_poly.type
_entity_poly.pdbx_seq_one_letter_code
_entity_poly.pdbx_strand_id
1 'polypeptide(L)'
;MGPTKAQIVLNGDGSADYSVIDYDEETGPYWYVFIDDTPVAPDRPLPLTHALREFERCARQAIEEDDGESVELRPCTPDDLEWAGVTGAANGGE
;
A
#
# COMPACT_ATOMS: atom_id res chain seq x y z
N MET A 1 8.13 -19.63 2.20
CA MET A 1 7.02 -19.26 1.31
C MET A 1 6.20 -18.25 2.07
N GLY A 2 6.62 -16.99 2.00
CA GLY A 2 5.81 -15.86 2.45
C GLY A 2 4.49 -15.76 1.68
N PRO A 3 3.55 -14.93 2.13
CA PRO A 3 2.34 -14.66 1.37
C PRO A 3 2.69 -13.93 0.06
N THR A 4 1.99 -14.25 -1.02
CA THR A 4 1.96 -13.42 -2.24
C THR A 4 0.59 -12.75 -2.29
N LYS A 5 0.54 -11.43 -2.48
CA LYS A 5 -0.75 -10.70 -2.62
C LYS A 5 -0.83 -9.97 -3.95
N ALA A 6 -1.88 -10.28 -4.72
CA ALA A 6 -2.22 -9.58 -5.95
C ALA A 6 -3.32 -8.54 -5.69
N GLN A 7 -3.21 -7.39 -6.35
CA GLN A 7 -4.24 -6.37 -6.42
C GLN A 7 -4.52 -6.05 -7.89
N ILE A 8 -5.81 -5.95 -8.19
CA ILE A 8 -6.31 -5.37 -9.42
C ILE A 8 -7.06 -4.10 -9.00
N VAL A 9 -6.63 -2.96 -9.51
CA VAL A 9 -7.35 -1.69 -9.36
C VAL A 9 -8.01 -1.41 -10.69
N LEU A 10 -9.31 -1.14 -10.66
CA LEU A 10 -10.08 -0.69 -11.81
C LEU A 10 -10.25 0.82 -11.71
N ASN A 11 -9.76 1.54 -12.70
CA ASN A 11 -9.83 2.99 -12.74
C ASN A 11 -11.13 3.46 -13.40
N GLY A 12 -11.55 4.70 -13.11
CA GLY A 12 -12.77 5.30 -13.67
C GLY A 12 -12.75 5.45 -15.20
N ASP A 13 -11.57 5.49 -15.83
CA ASP A 13 -11.41 5.50 -17.30
C ASP A 13 -11.52 4.11 -17.95
N GLY A 14 -11.72 3.05 -17.16
CA GLY A 14 -11.82 1.67 -17.63
C GLY A 14 -10.48 0.95 -17.81
N SER A 15 -9.35 1.61 -17.53
CA SER A 15 -8.06 0.94 -17.38
C SER A 15 -7.99 0.13 -16.09
N ALA A 16 -7.07 -0.84 -16.06
CA ALA A 16 -6.82 -1.66 -14.89
C ALA A 16 -5.33 -1.67 -14.57
N ASP A 17 -5.00 -1.31 -13.33
CA ASP A 17 -3.65 -1.47 -12.80
C ASP A 17 -3.55 -2.82 -12.08
N TYR A 18 -2.52 -3.58 -12.45
CA TYR A 18 -2.22 -4.87 -11.84
C TYR A 18 -0.91 -4.78 -11.08
N SER A 19 -0.93 -5.19 -9.81
CA SER A 19 0.26 -5.27 -8.97
C SER A 19 0.28 -6.59 -8.21
N VAL A 20 1.38 -7.33 -8.35
CA VAL A 20 1.69 -8.48 -7.50
C VAL A 20 2.80 -8.07 -6.55
N ILE A 21 2.61 -8.36 -5.27
CA ILE A 21 3.66 -8.22 -4.27
C ILE A 21 4.01 -9.61 -3.79
N ASP A 22 5.26 -9.97 -3.99
CA ASP A 22 5.85 -11.15 -3.38
C ASP A 22 6.65 -10.71 -2.15
N TYR A 23 6.14 -11.00 -0.96
CA TYR A 23 6.77 -10.56 0.29
C TYR A 23 8.03 -11.38 0.65
N ASP A 24 8.35 -12.44 -0.09
CA ASP A 24 9.61 -13.19 0.01
C ASP A 24 10.72 -12.49 -0.80
N GLU A 25 10.37 -11.89 -1.95
CA GLU A 25 11.30 -11.13 -2.82
C GLU A 25 11.40 -9.64 -2.45
N GLU A 26 10.30 -9.03 -2.02
CA GLU A 26 10.20 -7.62 -1.66
C GLU A 26 10.28 -7.43 -0.15
N THR A 27 11.51 -7.40 0.36
CA THR A 27 11.79 -7.12 1.77
C THR A 27 12.02 -5.63 1.99
N GLY A 28 11.30 -5.00 2.92
CA GLY A 28 11.58 -3.61 3.27
C GLY A 28 10.54 -3.03 4.22
N PRO A 29 10.76 -1.80 4.75
CA PRO A 29 9.72 -1.13 5.50
C PRO A 29 8.49 -0.99 4.58
N TYR A 30 7.36 -1.50 5.05
CA TYR A 30 6.10 -1.37 4.35
C TYR A 30 5.36 -0.11 4.80
N TRP A 31 4.49 0.37 3.92
CA TRP A 31 3.78 1.63 4.07
C TRP A 31 2.31 1.45 3.68
N TYR A 32 1.46 2.27 4.29
CA TYR A 32 0.07 2.45 3.89
C TYR A 32 -0.14 3.83 3.29
N VAL A 33 -1.08 3.89 2.34
CA VAL A 33 -1.66 5.14 1.85
C VAL A 33 -2.98 5.37 2.58
N PHE A 34 -3.19 6.57 3.06
CA PHE A 34 -4.42 7.01 3.71
C PHE A 34 -5.09 8.11 2.89
N ILE A 35 -6.42 8.08 2.86
CA ILE A 35 -7.28 9.19 2.41
C ILE A 35 -8.13 9.58 3.61
N ASP A 36 -7.98 10.82 4.10
CA ASP A 36 -8.65 11.34 5.31
C ASP A 36 -8.64 10.34 6.48
N ASP A 37 -7.43 9.96 6.90
CA ASP A 37 -7.18 8.97 7.98
C ASP A 37 -7.73 7.55 7.74
N THR A 38 -8.27 7.25 6.56
CA THR A 38 -8.74 5.92 6.18
C THR A 38 -7.72 5.21 5.29
N PRO A 39 -7.22 4.02 5.66
CA PRO A 39 -6.26 3.30 4.83
C PRO A 39 -6.93 2.80 3.54
N VAL A 40 -6.30 3.06 2.39
CA VAL A 40 -6.80 2.65 1.07
C VAL A 40 -6.86 1.13 0.94
N ALA A 41 -5.87 0.44 1.50
CA ALA A 41 -5.77 -1.02 1.47
C ALA A 41 -5.19 -1.54 2.80
N PRO A 42 -6.00 -1.60 3.87
CA PRO A 42 -5.50 -1.97 5.20
C PRO A 42 -4.91 -3.37 5.22
N ASP A 43 -5.44 -4.32 4.44
CA ASP A 43 -4.93 -5.70 4.43
C ASP A 43 -3.64 -5.88 3.63
N ARG A 44 -3.09 -4.79 3.06
CA ARG A 44 -1.99 -4.87 2.09
C ARG A 44 -0.95 -3.76 2.29
N PRO A 45 -0.03 -3.93 3.25
CA PRO A 45 1.16 -3.12 3.37
C PRO A 45 1.95 -3.14 2.06
N LEU A 46 2.37 -1.97 1.57
CA LEU A 46 3.07 -1.85 0.30
C LEU A 46 4.55 -1.54 0.53
N PRO A 47 5.48 -2.17 -0.21
CA PRO A 47 6.84 -1.66 -0.32
C PRO A 47 6.83 -0.20 -0.79
N LEU A 48 7.80 0.60 -0.36
CA LEU A 48 7.79 2.06 -0.60
C LEU A 48 7.53 2.45 -2.06
N THR A 49 8.15 1.77 -3.04
CA THR A 49 7.95 2.07 -4.47
C THR A 49 6.50 1.85 -4.91
N HIS A 50 5.85 0.81 -4.40
CA HIS A 50 4.43 0.55 -4.67
C HIS A 50 3.54 1.55 -3.93
N ALA A 51 3.87 1.87 -2.68
CA ALA A 51 3.15 2.85 -1.87
C ALA A 51 3.18 4.25 -2.50
N LEU A 52 4.31 4.67 -3.07
CA LEU A 52 4.43 5.96 -3.77
C LEU A 52 3.58 6.04 -5.03
N ARG A 53 3.50 4.95 -5.82
CA ARG A 53 2.60 4.91 -6.98
C ARG A 53 1.14 5.00 -6.58
N GLU A 54 0.78 4.30 -5.51
CA GLU A 54 -0.58 4.33 -4.96
C GLU A 54 -0.92 5.72 -4.41
N PHE A 55 0.02 6.36 -3.72
CA PHE A 55 -0.08 7.74 -3.24
C PHE A 55 -0.29 8.71 -4.41
N GLU A 56 0.54 8.63 -5.46
CA GLU A 56 0.42 9.50 -6.64
C GLU A 56 -0.94 9.33 -7.33
N ARG A 57 -1.44 8.09 -7.44
CA ARG A 57 -2.78 7.84 -7.99
C ARG A 57 -3.86 8.53 -7.16
N CYS A 58 -3.86 8.30 -5.84
CA CYS A 58 -4.88 8.85 -4.95
C CYS A 58 -4.80 10.38 -4.90
N ALA A 59 -3.60 10.94 -4.83
CA ALA A 59 -3.39 12.39 -4.82
C ALA A 59 -3.88 13.04 -6.12
N ARG A 60 -3.62 12.41 -7.28
CA ARG A 60 -4.13 12.92 -8.56
C ARG A 60 -5.66 12.91 -8.59
N GLN A 61 -6.27 11.82 -8.14
CA GLN A 61 -7.73 11.70 -8.09
C GLN A 61 -8.36 12.76 -7.17
N ALA A 62 -7.84 12.94 -5.95
CA ALA A 62 -8.32 13.96 -5.03
C ALA A 62 -8.22 15.40 -5.60
N ILE A 63 -7.19 15.67 -6.42
CA ILE A 63 -7.04 16.95 -7.13
C ILE A 63 -8.06 17.08 -8.28
N GLU A 64 -8.30 16.01 -9.03
CA GLU A 64 -9.23 16.01 -10.17
C GLU A 64 -10.69 16.14 -9.74
N GLU A 65 -11.06 15.56 -8.60
CA GLU A 65 -12.43 15.59 -8.07
C GLU A 65 -12.73 16.86 -7.24
N ASP A 66 -11.71 17.62 -6.83
CA ASP A 66 -11.82 18.81 -5.97
C ASP A 66 -12.54 18.52 -4.63
N ASP A 67 -12.42 17.27 -4.15
CA ASP A 67 -13.13 16.77 -2.95
C ASP A 67 -12.51 17.25 -1.62
N GLY A 68 -11.34 17.91 -1.68
CA GLY A 68 -10.65 18.43 -0.49
C GLY A 68 -10.01 17.37 0.40
N GLU A 69 -10.01 16.11 -0.03
CA GLU A 69 -9.42 14.98 0.69
C GLU A 69 -7.90 15.14 0.84
N SER A 70 -7.39 14.69 1.99
CA SER A 70 -5.96 14.63 2.27
C SER A 70 -5.40 13.23 2.01
N VAL A 71 -4.33 13.14 1.22
CA VAL A 71 -3.63 11.87 0.96
C VAL A 71 -2.32 11.84 1.72
N GLU A 72 -2.08 10.77 2.47
CA GLU A 72 -0.90 10.61 3.32
C GLU A 72 -0.22 9.26 3.14
N LEU A 73 1.11 9.24 3.29
CA LEU A 73 1.92 8.03 3.33
C LEU A 73 2.43 7.80 4.76
N ARG A 74 2.12 6.65 5.36
CA ARG A 74 2.53 6.34 6.75
C ARG A 74 3.25 4.99 6.81
N PRO A 75 4.36 4.88 7.58
CA PRO A 75 5.05 3.60 7.74
C PRO A 75 4.19 2.64 8.56
N CYS A 76 4.14 1.37 8.15
CA CYS A 76 3.43 0.34 8.89
C CYS A 76 4.12 0.04 10.22
N THR A 77 3.33 -0.11 11.27
CA THR A 77 3.77 -0.62 12.57
C THR A 77 3.90 -2.15 12.54
N PRO A 78 4.59 -2.76 13.52
CA PRO A 78 4.62 -4.23 13.62
C PRO A 78 3.24 -4.87 13.71
N ASP A 79 2.31 -4.27 14.46
CA ASP A 79 0.91 -4.73 14.56
C ASP A 79 0.19 -4.71 13.20
N ASP A 80 0.42 -3.67 12.39
CA ASP A 80 -0.14 -3.58 11.03
C ASP A 80 0.33 -4.73 10.14
N LEU A 81 1.62 -5.08 10.25
CA LEU A 81 2.22 -6.17 9.48
C LEU A 81 1.71 -7.53 9.94
N GLU A 82 1.59 -7.73 11.26
CA GLU A 82 1.02 -8.95 11.84
C GLU A 82 -0.42 -9.12 11.37
N TRP A 83 -1.23 -8.06 11.45
CA TRP A 83 -2.63 -8.07 11.02
C TRP A 83 -2.77 -8.40 9.53
N ALA A 84 -1.90 -7.85 8.69
CA ALA A 84 -1.87 -8.14 7.26
C ALA A 84 -1.29 -9.52 6.90
N GLY A 85 -0.77 -10.26 7.88
CA GLY A 85 -0.12 -11.56 7.68
C GLY A 85 1.26 -11.46 7.02
N VAL A 86 1.89 -10.28 7.06
CA VAL A 86 3.22 -10.03 6.48
C VAL A 86 4.29 -10.38 7.52
N THR A 87 4.71 -11.64 7.54
CA THR A 87 5.77 -12.12 8.42
C THR A 87 7.11 -12.11 7.68
N GLY A 88 7.98 -11.12 7.94
CA GLY A 88 9.32 -11.09 7.32
C GLY A 88 10.06 -9.76 7.34
N ALA A 89 9.41 -8.62 7.58
CA ALA A 89 10.11 -7.31 7.62
C ALA A 89 10.87 -7.01 8.93
N ALA A 90 10.74 -7.86 9.95
CA ALA A 90 11.54 -7.77 11.16
C ALA A 90 12.93 -8.39 10.93
N ASN A 91 13.75 -7.81 10.05
CA ASN A 91 15.19 -8.04 10.14
C ASN A 91 15.78 -7.03 11.13
N GLY A 92 15.75 -7.44 12.40
CA GLY A 92 16.35 -6.76 13.54
C GLY A 92 16.77 -7.75 14.63
N GLY A 93 17.32 -8.90 14.24
CA GLY A 93 18.08 -9.85 15.05
C GLY A 93 18.85 -10.71 14.05
N GLU A 94 20.17 -10.85 14.10
CA GLU A 94 21.11 -10.92 15.22
C GLU A 94 22.38 -10.07 14.97
#